data_AF-A0A3A5JJX6-F1
#
_entry.id   AF-A0A3A5JJX6-F1
#
_cell.length_a   1.000
_cell.length_b   1.000
_cell.length_c   1.000
_cell.angle_alpha   90.00
_cell.angle_beta   90.00
_cell.angle_gamma   90.00
#
_symmetry.space_group_name_H-M   'P 1'
#
loop_
_entity.id
_entity.type
_entity.pdbx_description
1 polymer ?
#
loop_
_entity_poly.entity_id
_entity_poly.type
_entity_poly.pdbx_seq_one_letter_code
_entity_poly.pdbx_strand_id
1 'polypeptide(L)' 'MHLQDRLLIAEALVAFAGDARTLSPRERRAWDLADGLLAETDVPHEALATQIDEEWSGPERD' A
#
# COMPACT_ATOMS: atom_id res chain seq x y z
N MET A 1 13.76 1.18 5.38
CA MET A 1 12.79 1.05 4.28
C MET A 1 12.51 2.45 3.78
N HIS A 2 12.72 2.71 2.49
CA HIS A 2 12.50 4.05 1.91
C HIS A 2 11.00 4.38 1.94
N LEU A 3 10.64 5.67 1.93
CA LEU A 3 9.23 6.08 1.93
C LEU A 3 8.47 5.47 0.73
N GLN A 4 9.09 5.46 -0.46
CA GLN A 4 8.50 4.87 -1.65
C GLN A 4 8.28 3.36 -1.52
N ASP A 5 9.20 2.61 -0.89
CA ASP A 5 8.99 1.17 -0.65
C ASP A 5 7.79 0.94 0.26
N ARG A 6 7.61 1.77 1.29
CA ARG A 6 6.48 1.68 2.22
C ARG A 6 5.16 1.95 1.50
N LEU A 7 5.11 2.98 0.66
CA LEU A 7 3.92 3.33 -0.13
C LEU A 7 3.55 2.21 -1.11
N LEU A 8 4.54 1.67 -1.84
CA LEU A 8 4.35 0.55 -2.76
C LEU A 8 3.77 -0.69 -2.06
N ILE A 9 4.33 -1.05 -0.90
CA ILE A 9 3.87 -2.20 -0.14
C ILE A 9 2.45 -1.96 0.42
N ALA A 10 2.19 -0.77 0.95
CA ALA A 10 0.87 -0.42 1.49
C ALA A 10 -0.22 -0.48 0.40
N GLU A 11 0.07 0.04 -0.79
CA GLU A 11 -0.85 -0.03 -1.92
C GLU A 11 -1.12 -1.47 -2.37
N ALA A 12 -0.07 -2.29 -2.51
CA ALA A 12 -0.24 -3.70 -2.87
C ALA A 12 -1.09 -4.47 -1.84
N LEU A 13 -0.96 -4.15 -0.55
CA LEU A 13 -1.76 -4.75 0.51
C LEU A 13 -3.23 -4.32 0.45
N VAL A 14 -3.49 -3.03 0.20
CA VAL A 14 -4.85 -2.50 0.05
C VAL A 14 -5.52 -3.09 -1.20
N ALA A 15 -4.81 -3.14 -2.32
CA ALA A 15 -5.29 -3.75 -3.56
C ALA A 15 -5.59 -5.25 -3.40
N PHE A 16 -4.74 -5.97 -2.65
CA PHE A 16 -4.98 -7.38 -2.32
C PHE A 16 -6.21 -7.56 -1.42
N ALA A 17 -6.38 -6.69 -0.42
CA ALA A 17 -7.43 -6.84 0.57
C ALA A 17 -8.84 -6.51 0.04
N GLY A 18 -8.93 -5.65 -0.99
CA GLY A 18 -10.20 -5.30 -1.62
C GLY A 18 -11.12 -4.49 -0.70
N ASP A 19 -12.43 -4.72 -0.80
CA ASP A 19 -13.43 -3.93 -0.07
C ASP A 19 -13.35 -4.16 1.45
N ALA A 20 -13.06 -3.08 2.18
CA ALA A 20 -12.96 -3.05 3.63
C ALA A 20 -14.22 -3.57 4.37
N ARG A 21 -15.38 -3.59 3.70
CA ARG A 21 -16.65 -4.05 4.27
C ARG A 21 -16.79 -5.57 4.33
N THR A 22 -16.04 -6.31 3.52
CA THR A 22 -16.19 -7.78 3.37
C THR A 22 -14.89 -8.55 3.58
N LEU A 23 -13.97 -8.01 4.36
CA LEU A 23 -12.64 -8.60 4.58
C LEU A 23 -12.70 -9.93 5.33
N SER A 24 -12.14 -10.96 4.72
CA SER A 24 -11.70 -12.18 5.40
C SER A 24 -10.60 -11.88 6.42
N PRO A 25 -10.29 -12.80 7.35
CA PRO A 25 -9.22 -12.59 8.34
C PRO A 25 -7.85 -12.28 7.72
N ARG A 26 -7.54 -12.83 6.54
CA ARG A 26 -6.26 -12.58 5.86
C ARG A 26 -6.23 -11.19 5.23
N GLU A 27 -7.32 -10.77 4.59
CA GLU A 27 -7.43 -9.45 3.97
C GLU A 27 -7.47 -8.33 5.03
N ARG A 28 -8.12 -8.59 6.17
CA ARG A 28 -8.08 -7.68 7.33
C ARG A 28 -6.66 -7.45 7.84
N ARG A 29 -5.88 -8.52 7.92
CA ARG A 29 -4.47 -8.40 8.32
C ARG A 29 -3.63 -7.65 7.29
N ALA A 30 -3.96 -7.73 6.01
CA ALA A 30 -3.30 -6.93 4.98
C ALA A 30 -3.64 -5.44 5.15
N TRP A 31 -4.90 -5.10 5.44
CA TRP A 31 -5.31 -3.74 5.82
C TRP A 31 -4.57 -3.22 7.05
N ASP A 32 -4.55 -3.97 8.15
CA ASP A 32 -3.87 -3.54 9.39
C ASP A 32 -2.35 -3.30 9.16
N LEU A 33 -1.74 -4.07 8.27
CA LEU A 33 -0.33 -3.89 7.88
C LEU A 33 -0.13 -2.64 7.01
N ALA A 34 -1.06 -2.35 6.09
CA ALA A 34 -1.03 -1.12 5.30
C ALA A 34 -1.18 0.11 6.21
N ASP A 35 -2.15 0.10 7.12
CA ASP A 35 -2.34 1.12 8.17
C ASP A 35 -1.03 1.34 8.96
N GLY A 36 -0.40 0.25 9.42
CA GLY A 36 0.83 0.32 10.18
C GLY A 36 2.02 0.88 9.39
N LEU A 37 2.10 0.62 8.09
CA LEU A 37 3.14 1.17 7.21
C LEU A 37 2.96 2.67 6.96
N LEU A 38 1.72 3.16 7.03
CA LEU A 38 1.35 4.55 6.77
C LEU A 38 1.19 5.38 8.04
N ALA A 39 1.13 4.76 9.23
CA ALA A 39 0.95 5.47 10.50
C ALA A 39 2.02 6.54 10.78
N GLU A 40 3.22 6.40 10.20
CA GLU A 40 4.30 7.39 10.29
C GLU A 40 4.33 8.37 9.11
N THR A 41 3.41 8.24 8.16
CA THR A 41 3.31 9.04 6.94
C THR A 41 2.07 9.91 7.00
N ASP A 42 2.12 11.11 6.43
CA ASP A 42 0.95 12.00 6.35
C ASP A 42 0.06 11.66 5.13
N VAL A 43 0.13 10.40 4.66
CA VAL A 43 -0.50 9.94 3.42
C VAL A 43 -1.77 9.15 3.75
N PRO A 44 -2.95 9.63 3.34
CA PRO A 44 -4.20 8.88 3.52
C PRO A 44 -4.28 7.70 2.54
N HIS A 45 -4.92 6.60 2.94
CA HIS A 45 -5.13 5.41 2.10
C HIS A 45 -5.75 5.72 0.73
N GLU A 46 -6.66 6.69 0.70
CA GLU A 46 -7.34 7.14 -0.52
C GLU A 46 -6.37 7.75 -1.54
N ALA A 47 -5.23 8.28 -1.09
CA ALA A 47 -4.19 8.84 -1.95
C ALA A 47 -3.23 7.78 -2.51
N LEU A 48 -3.21 6.56 -1.97
CA LEU A 48 -2.34 5.48 -2.46
C LEU A 48 -2.74 5.05 -3.87
N ALA A 49 -4.04 4.91 -4.13
CA ALA A 49 -4.59 4.48 -5.42
C ALA A 49 -4.25 5.42 -6.61
N THR A 50 -3.56 6.53 -6.35
CA THR A 50 -3.14 7.52 -7.35
C THR A 50 -1.62 7.69 -7.45
N GLN A 51 -0.83 6.93 -6.68
CA GLN A 51 0.61 7.16 -6.55
C GLN A 51 1.52 6.09 -7.19
N ILE A 52 1.04 4.88 -7.45
CA ILE A 52 1.75 3.99 -8.39
C ILE A 52 1.52 4.54 -9.80
N ASP A 53 2.58 5.11 -10.35
CA ASP A 53 2.73 5.21 -11.78
C ASP A 53 2.73 3.77 -12.33
N GLU A 54 1.68 3.37 -13.04
CA GLU A 54 1.60 2.06 -13.71
C GLU A 54 2.75 1.87 -14.72
N GLU A 55 3.42 2.95 -15.11
CA GLU A 55 4.61 2.94 -15.97
C GLU A 55 5.93 2.74 -15.19
N TRP A 56 5.91 2.64 -13.85
CA TRP A 56 7.13 2.49 -13.06
C TRP A 56 7.79 1.12 -13.29
N SER A 57 8.91 1.14 -14.03
CA SER A 57 9.72 -0.04 -14.36
C SER A 57 10.66 -0.52 -13.25
N GLY A 58 10.55 0.03 -12.04
CA GLY A 58 11.48 -0.20 -10.93
C GLY A 58 12.76 0.65 -11.02
N PRO A 59 13.69 0.52 -10.05
CA PRO A 59 14.95 1.27 -10.05
C PRO A 59 15.86 0.86 -11.21
N GLU A 60 16.60 1.82 -11.78
CA GLU A 60 17.69 1.54 -12.72
C GLU A 60 18.71 0.62 -12.03
N ARG A 61 18.98 -0.52 -12.63
CA ARG A 61 20.04 -1.43 -12.16
C ARG A 61 21.38 -0.86 -12.60
N ASP A 62 22.17 -0.44 -11.63
CA ASP A 62 23.60 -0.14 -11.78
C ASP A 62 24.42 -1.44 -11.80
#